data_AF-A0A2A5M845-F1
#
_entry.id   AF-A0A2A5M845-F1
#
_cell.length_a   1.000
_cell.length_b   1.000
_cell.length_c   1.000
_cell.angle_alpha   90.00
_cell.angle_beta   90.00
_cell.angle_gamma   90.00
#
_symmetry.space_group_name_H-M   'P 1'
#
loop_
_entity.id
_entity.type
_entity.pdbx_description
1 polymer ?
#
loop_
_entity_poly.entity_id
_entity_poly.type
_entity_poly.pdbx_seq_one_letter_code
_entity_poly.pdbx_strand_id
1 'polypeptide(L)'
;MQKDNLIAFVIFIISTIAFVIWGFGYISQHQLILFILASIFGIFMAFNIGGNDVANSFGTSVGAKTVTIKQALIIAAVFELSGAIFAGAEVTKTIRSGIVIFPNSLDPMLFVIIMLAALVSSGVWIFIATKKGLPVSTTHSIVGGIVGASIMMGLLKFDGIQTL
;
A
#
# COMPACT_ATOMS: atom_id res chain seq x y z
N MET A 1 23.26 1.72 15.24
CA MET A 1 22.63 0.98 14.12
C MET A 1 23.73 0.19 13.40
N GLN A 2 23.54 -1.10 13.13
CA GLN A 2 24.51 -1.87 12.33
C GLN A 2 24.64 -1.25 10.92
N LYS A 3 25.82 -1.35 10.29
CA LYS A 3 26.10 -0.78 8.95
C LYS A 3 25.06 -1.20 7.90
N ASP A 4 24.56 -2.43 7.99
CA ASP A 4 23.57 -2.98 7.06
C ASP A 4 22.22 -2.24 7.13
N ASN A 5 21.80 -1.81 8.32
CA ASN A 5 20.56 -1.05 8.50
C ASN A 5 20.68 0.35 7.88
N LEU A 6 21.89 0.92 7.88
CA LEU A 6 22.14 2.21 7.24
C LEU A 6 22.06 2.07 5.71
N ILE A 7 22.63 1.01 5.14
CA ILE A 7 22.57 0.76 3.69
C ILE A 7 21.12 0.55 3.24
N ALA A 8 20.36 -0.30 3.92
CA ALA A 8 18.95 -0.54 3.59
C ALA A 8 18.12 0.75 3.69
N PHE A 9 18.39 1.58 4.71
CA PHE A 9 17.72 2.87 4.87
C PHE A 9 18.06 3.84 3.73
N VAL A 10 19.33 3.93 3.34
CA VAL A 10 19.76 4.77 2.20
C VAL A 10 19.09 4.32 0.90
N ILE A 11 19.05 3.01 0.64
CA ILE A 11 18.36 2.45 -0.53
C ILE A 11 16.88 2.85 -0.52
N PHE A 12 16.20 2.69 0.62
CA PHE A 12 14.79 3.06 0.78
C PHE A 12 14.53 4.55 0.51
N ILE A 13 15.40 5.44 1.00
CA ILE A 13 15.28 6.88 0.75
C ILE A 13 15.51 7.18 -0.74
N ILE A 14 16.56 6.62 -1.35
CA ILE A 14 16.85 6.82 -2.77
C ILE A 14 15.69 6.32 -3.64
N SER A 15 15.16 5.12 -3.38
CA SER A 15 14.06 4.56 -4.15
C SER A 15 12.78 5.39 -4.00
N THR A 16 12.52 5.91 -2.80
CA THR A 16 11.39 6.78 -2.52
C THR A 16 11.50 8.11 -3.26
N ILE A 17 12.66 8.76 -3.20
CA ILE A 17 12.91 10.02 -3.92
C ILE A 17 12.81 9.79 -5.43
N ALA A 18 13.42 8.72 -5.94
CA ALA A 18 13.35 8.36 -7.36
C ALA A 18 11.90 8.13 -7.82
N PHE A 19 11.11 7.41 -7.03
CA PHE A 19 9.67 7.20 -7.30
C PHE A 19 8.91 8.53 -7.36
N VAL A 20 9.14 9.42 -6.39
CA VAL A 20 8.47 10.72 -6.33
C VAL A 20 8.86 11.61 -7.53
N ILE A 21 10.15 11.68 -7.87
CA ILE A 21 10.64 12.44 -9.05
C ILE A 21 10.05 11.88 -10.35
N TRP A 22 10.09 10.55 -10.51
CA TRP A 22 9.52 9.89 -11.69
C TRP A 22 8.01 10.16 -11.79
N GLY A 23 7.28 10.05 -10.68
CA GLY A 23 5.83 10.27 -10.65
C GLY A 23 5.44 11.72 -10.95
N PHE A 24 6.23 12.71 -10.55
CA PHE A 24 5.99 14.11 -10.92
C PHE A 24 5.98 14.35 -12.44
N GLY A 25 6.67 13.52 -13.23
CA GLY A 25 6.63 13.60 -14.69
C GLY A 25 5.27 13.27 -15.32
N TYR A 26 4.36 12.63 -14.56
CA TYR A 26 3.06 12.17 -15.06
C TYR A 26 1.87 12.97 -14.54
N ILE A 27 2.08 13.88 -13.58
CA ILE A 27 1.00 14.60 -12.89
C ILE A 27 0.95 16.06 -13.30
N SER A 28 -0.25 16.55 -13.60
CA SER A 28 -0.49 17.97 -13.88
C SER A 28 -0.27 18.83 -12.62
N GLN A 29 0.27 20.04 -12.78
CA GLN A 29 0.63 20.92 -11.65
C GLN A 29 -0.52 21.22 -10.67
N HIS A 30 -1.78 21.15 -11.10
CA HIS A 30 -2.94 21.39 -10.25
C HIS A 30 -3.26 20.26 -9.25
N GLN A 31 -2.66 19.07 -9.38
CA GLN A 31 -2.94 17.90 -8.54
C GLN A 31 -1.76 17.48 -7.64
N LEU A 32 -0.74 18.34 -7.51
CA LEU A 32 0.51 18.04 -6.78
C LEU A 32 0.25 17.61 -5.34
N ILE A 33 -0.68 18.27 -4.63
CA ILE A 33 -0.99 17.95 -3.23
C ILE A 33 -1.53 16.52 -3.11
N LEU A 34 -2.45 16.14 -3.99
CA LEU A 34 -3.03 14.78 -4.00
C LEU A 34 -1.98 13.73 -4.32
N PHE A 35 -1.09 14.02 -5.27
CA PHE A 35 0.02 13.13 -5.60
C PHE A 35 0.98 12.93 -4.42
N ILE A 36 1.33 14.00 -3.71
CA ILE A 36 2.20 13.91 -2.53
C ILE A 36 1.53 13.09 -1.43
N LEU A 37 0.25 13.34 -1.13
CA LEU A 37 -0.49 12.56 -0.13
C LEU A 37 -0.61 11.08 -0.53
N ALA A 38 -0.98 10.79 -1.78
CA ALA A 38 -1.05 9.43 -2.30
C ALA A 38 0.30 8.72 -2.23
N SER A 39 1.38 9.43 -2.54
CA SER A 39 2.74 8.88 -2.45
C SER A 39 3.11 8.56 -1.01
N ILE A 40 2.88 9.47 -0.07
CA ILE A 40 3.17 9.25 1.36
C ILE A 40 2.41 8.04 1.88
N PHE A 41 1.10 7.95 1.61
CA PHE A 41 0.27 6.84 2.09
C PHE A 41 0.60 5.53 1.37
N GLY A 42 0.88 5.58 0.07
CA GLY A 42 1.30 4.44 -0.73
C GLY A 42 2.64 3.85 -0.28
N ILE A 43 3.64 4.71 -0.04
CA ILE A 43 4.95 4.30 0.49
C ILE A 43 4.80 3.72 1.90
N PHE A 44 3.99 4.35 2.75
CA PHE A 44 3.70 3.83 4.07
C PHE A 44 3.04 2.45 4.02
N MET A 45 2.04 2.27 3.16
CA MET A 45 1.40 0.96 2.94
C MET A 45 2.41 -0.07 2.42
N ALA A 46 3.20 0.25 1.39
CA ALA A 46 4.19 -0.65 0.80
C ALA A 46 5.26 -1.10 1.81
N PHE A 47 5.73 -0.18 2.66
CA PHE A 47 6.67 -0.51 3.74
C PHE A 47 6.07 -1.53 4.72
N ASN A 48 4.81 -1.33 5.10
CA ASN A 48 4.10 -2.23 6.01
C ASN A 48 3.80 -3.60 5.40
N ILE A 49 3.44 -3.64 4.10
CA ILE A 49 3.28 -4.89 3.35
C ILE A 49 4.59 -5.68 3.39
N GLY A 50 5.72 -5.06 3.05
CA GLY A 50 7.01 -5.74 3.05
C GLY A 50 7.38 -6.30 4.43
N GLY A 51 7.12 -5.56 5.50
CA GLY A 51 7.38 -6.03 6.88
C GLY A 51 6.52 -7.23 7.28
N ASN A 52 5.24 -7.24 6.90
CA ASN A 52 4.31 -8.34 7.21
C ASN A 52 4.55 -9.58 6.33
N ASP A 53 4.77 -9.39 5.02
CA ASP A 53 4.75 -10.48 4.05
C ASP A 53 6.08 -11.23 3.96
N VAL A 54 7.22 -10.59 4.27
CA VAL A 54 8.51 -11.30 4.36
C VAL A 54 8.45 -12.42 5.42
N ALA A 55 7.77 -12.17 6.54
CA ALA A 55 7.60 -13.19 7.58
C ALA A 55 6.76 -14.37 7.09
N ASN A 56 5.77 -14.11 6.23
CA ASN A 56 4.92 -15.15 5.64
C ASN A 56 5.71 -16.04 4.65
N SER A 57 6.58 -15.44 3.84
CA SER A 57 7.35 -16.15 2.81
C SER A 57 8.57 -16.89 3.36
N PHE A 58 9.27 -16.32 4.35
CA PHE A 58 10.56 -16.85 4.83
C PHE A 58 10.57 -17.28 6.30
N GLY A 59 9.46 -17.16 7.02
CA GLY A 59 9.39 -17.55 8.44
C GLY A 59 9.77 -19.02 8.67
N THR A 60 9.34 -19.93 7.80
CA THR A 60 9.67 -21.37 7.89
C THR A 60 11.13 -21.64 7.56
N SER A 61 11.67 -21.07 6.48
CA SER A 61 13.06 -21.30 6.05
C SER A 61 14.08 -20.71 7.03
N VAL A 62 13.78 -19.54 7.60
CA VAL A 62 14.60 -18.93 8.66
C VAL A 62 14.45 -19.73 9.97
N GLY A 63 13.23 -20.14 10.32
CA GLY A 63 12.97 -20.96 11.51
C GLY A 63 13.65 -22.33 11.47
N ALA A 64 13.70 -22.96 10.30
CA ALA A 64 14.41 -24.21 10.04
C ALA A 64 15.93 -24.03 9.91
N LYS A 65 16.44 -22.80 10.00
CA LYS A 65 17.86 -22.43 9.84
C LYS A 65 18.46 -22.82 8.48
N THR A 66 17.61 -22.98 7.47
CA THR A 66 18.05 -23.25 6.09
C THR A 66 18.61 -21.99 5.43
N VAL A 67 18.08 -20.82 5.80
CA VAL A 67 18.57 -19.50 5.37
C VAL A 67 18.68 -18.56 6.56
N THR A 68 19.62 -17.62 6.50
CA THR A 68 19.72 -16.54 7.51
C THR A 68 18.70 -15.44 7.24
N ILE A 69 18.37 -14.65 8.26
CA ILE A 69 17.47 -13.48 8.12
C ILE A 69 17.97 -12.52 7.02
N LYS A 70 19.28 -12.28 6.94
CA LYS A 70 19.86 -11.39 5.93
C LYS A 70 19.67 -11.93 4.52
N GLN A 71 19.90 -13.22 4.31
CA GLN A 71 19.67 -13.87 3.02
C GLN A 71 18.18 -13.81 2.63
N ALA A 72 17.28 -14.13 3.57
CA ALA A 72 15.85 -14.05 3.35
C ALA A 72 15.39 -12.65 2.92
N LEU A 73 15.87 -11.59 3.59
CA LEU A 73 15.53 -10.20 3.25
C LEU A 73 16.02 -9.78 1.86
N ILE A 74 17.22 -10.19 1.46
CA ILE A 74 17.76 -9.88 0.12
C ILE A 74 16.95 -10.61 -0.96
N ILE A 75 16.67 -11.90 -0.76
CA ILE A 75 15.87 -12.71 -1.69
C ILE A 75 14.47 -12.10 -1.80
N ALA A 76 13.81 -11.80 -0.68
CA ALA A 76 12.51 -11.19 -0.67
C ALA A 76 12.49 -9.85 -1.41
N ALA A 77 13.46 -8.96 -1.16
CA ALA A 77 13.52 -7.67 -1.84
C ALA A 77 13.56 -7.80 -3.38
N VAL A 78 14.32 -8.76 -3.91
CA VAL A 78 14.42 -9.01 -5.36
C VAL A 78 13.12 -9.60 -5.91
N PHE A 79 12.59 -10.64 -5.28
CA PHE A 79 11.42 -11.37 -5.81
C PHE A 79 10.10 -10.64 -5.58
N GLU A 80 9.92 -9.95 -4.45
CA GLU A 80 8.73 -9.12 -4.17
C GLU A 80 8.67 -7.93 -5.13
N LEU A 81 9.80 -7.25 -5.37
CA LEU A 81 9.86 -6.16 -6.35
C LEU A 81 9.57 -6.67 -7.76
N SER A 82 10.17 -7.79 -8.15
CA SER A 82 9.93 -8.41 -9.46
C SER A 82 8.46 -8.81 -9.62
N GLY A 83 7.86 -9.43 -8.60
CA GLY A 83 6.45 -9.77 -8.58
C GLY A 83 5.54 -8.55 -8.71
N ALA A 84 5.85 -7.47 -7.99
CA ALA A 84 5.11 -6.21 -8.10
C ALA A 84 5.17 -5.61 -9.51
N ILE A 85 6.32 -5.67 -10.19
CA ILE A 85 6.50 -5.15 -11.55
C ILE A 85 5.80 -6.03 -12.59
N PHE A 86 5.99 -7.36 -12.54
CA PHE A 86 5.55 -8.26 -13.61
C PHE A 86 4.11 -8.77 -13.42
N ALA A 87 3.65 -8.92 -12.18
CA ALA A 87 2.36 -9.52 -11.86
C ALA A 87 1.40 -8.62 -11.08
N GLY A 88 1.84 -7.43 -10.65
CA GLY A 88 1.02 -6.52 -9.82
C GLY A 88 -0.19 -5.93 -10.53
N ALA A 89 -0.17 -5.80 -11.85
CA ALA A 89 -1.19 -5.07 -12.62
C ALA A 89 -2.62 -5.62 -12.45
N GLU A 90 -2.80 -6.95 -12.46
CA GLU A 90 -4.14 -7.55 -12.34
C GLU A 90 -4.72 -7.39 -10.93
N VAL A 91 -3.85 -7.45 -9.90
CA VAL A 91 -4.25 -7.19 -8.51
C VAL A 91 -4.65 -5.72 -8.37
N THR A 92 -3.82 -4.79 -8.85
CA THR A 92 -4.15 -3.35 -8.81
C THR A 92 -5.45 -3.03 -9.53
N LYS A 93 -5.72 -3.67 -10.68
CA LYS A 93 -6.99 -3.51 -11.41
C LYS A 93 -8.18 -4.01 -10.59
N THR A 94 -8.04 -5.15 -9.92
CA THR A 94 -9.09 -5.68 -9.03
C THR A 94 -9.34 -4.76 -7.84
N ILE A 95 -8.28 -4.25 -7.20
CA ILE A 95 -8.42 -3.29 -6.09
C ILE A 95 -9.10 -1.99 -6.55
N ARG A 96 -8.75 -1.49 -7.75
CA ARG A 96 -9.28 -0.23 -8.29
C ARG A 96 -10.78 -0.30 -8.62
N SER A 97 -11.23 -1.39 -9.26
CA SER A 97 -12.57 -1.44 -9.86
C SER A 97 -13.33 -2.74 -9.67
N GLY A 98 -12.72 -3.77 -9.07
CA GLY A 98 -13.33 -5.08 -8.87
C GLY A 98 -14.04 -5.26 -7.53
N ILE A 99 -13.78 -4.39 -6.54
CA ILE A 99 -14.34 -4.52 -5.18
C ILE A 99 -15.68 -3.78 -5.07
N VAL A 100 -15.69 -2.49 -5.43
CA VAL A 100 -16.87 -1.63 -5.38
C VAL A 100 -17.13 -1.09 -6.78
N ILE A 101 -18.36 -1.26 -7.25
CA ILE A 101 -18.80 -0.75 -8.55
C ILE A 101 -19.31 0.68 -8.34
N PHE A 102 -18.53 1.66 -8.79
CA PHE A 102 -18.90 3.07 -8.73
C PHE A 102 -19.74 3.46 -9.95
N PRO A 103 -20.75 4.36 -9.78
CA PRO A 103 -21.51 4.87 -10.92
C PRO A 103 -20.63 5.74 -11.82
N ASN A 104 -20.90 5.74 -13.12
CA ASN A 104 -20.15 6.55 -14.09
C ASN A 104 -20.23 8.07 -13.82
N SER A 105 -21.24 8.51 -13.07
CA SER A 105 -21.43 9.90 -12.64
C SER A 105 -20.72 10.24 -11.33
N LEU A 106 -19.93 9.34 -10.75
CA LEU A 106 -19.16 9.62 -9.55
C LEU A 106 -18.14 10.72 -9.83
N ASP A 107 -18.10 11.74 -8.96
CA ASP A 107 -17.02 12.72 -8.95
C ASP A 107 -15.66 12.00 -8.81
N PRO A 108 -14.73 12.17 -9.77
CA PRO A 108 -13.40 11.60 -9.68
C PRO A 108 -12.66 11.93 -8.37
N MET A 109 -12.93 13.10 -7.77
CA MET A 109 -12.33 13.48 -6.50
C MET A 109 -12.79 12.59 -5.35
N LEU A 110 -14.07 12.22 -5.35
CA LEU A 110 -14.63 11.32 -4.33
C LEU A 110 -14.01 9.93 -4.42
N PHE A 111 -13.73 9.44 -5.62
CA PHE A 111 -12.99 8.20 -5.83
C PHE A 111 -11.57 8.28 -5.23
N VAL A 112 -10.85 9.39 -5.47
CA VAL A 112 -9.51 9.62 -4.90
C VAL A 112 -9.56 9.61 -3.37
N ILE A 113 -10.53 10.30 -2.78
CA ILE A 113 -10.70 10.35 -1.31
C ILE A 113 -10.95 8.95 -0.74
N ILE A 114 -11.81 8.15 -1.37
CA ILE A 114 -12.07 6.76 -0.95
C ILE A 114 -10.78 5.93 -0.96
N MET A 115 -9.99 6.04 -2.03
CA MET A 115 -8.74 5.28 -2.17
C MET A 115 -7.66 5.75 -1.19
N LEU A 116 -7.55 7.06 -0.93
CA LEU A 116 -6.64 7.60 0.09
C LEU A 116 -7.04 7.13 1.50
N ALA A 117 -8.33 7.16 1.83
CA ALA A 117 -8.83 6.69 3.11
C ALA A 117 -8.55 5.20 3.32
N ALA A 118 -8.74 4.38 2.27
CA ALA A 118 -8.40 2.97 2.28
C ALA A 118 -6.90 2.75 2.53
N LEU A 119 -6.01 3.44 1.79
CA LEU A 119 -4.56 3.34 1.96
C LEU A 119 -4.11 3.63 3.40
N VAL A 120 -4.60 4.72 3.99
CA VAL A 120 -4.24 5.11 5.36
C VAL A 120 -4.77 4.09 6.37
N SER A 121 -6.06 3.73 6.27
CA SER A 121 -6.69 2.79 7.19
C SER A 121 -5.97 1.43 7.20
N SER A 122 -5.72 0.88 6.02
CA SER A 122 -5.04 -0.40 5.86
C SER A 122 -3.58 -0.33 6.27
N GLY A 123 -2.86 0.74 5.90
CA GLY A 123 -1.48 0.93 6.29
C GLY A 123 -1.31 1.01 7.81
N VAL A 124 -2.20 1.75 8.49
CA VAL A 124 -2.19 1.86 9.97
C VAL A 124 -2.48 0.51 10.61
N TRP A 125 -3.48 -0.23 10.12
CA TRP A 125 -3.81 -1.55 10.65
C TRP A 125 -2.65 -2.54 10.50
N ILE A 126 -2.05 -2.63 9.30
CA ILE A 126 -0.92 -3.53 9.05
C ILE A 126 0.29 -3.13 9.88
N PHE A 127 0.57 -1.82 10.03
CA PHE A 127 1.65 -1.34 10.90
C PHE A 127 1.45 -1.81 12.35
N ILE A 128 0.25 -1.66 12.89
CA ILE A 128 -0.08 -2.09 14.25
C ILE A 128 0.05 -3.61 14.39
N ALA A 129 -0.47 -4.38 13.43
CA ALA A 129 -0.38 -5.83 13.43
C ALA A 129 1.07 -6.33 13.36
N THR A 130 1.86 -5.76 12.44
CA THR A 130 3.29 -6.08 12.26
C THR A 130 4.09 -5.75 13.52
N LYS A 131 3.83 -4.60 14.16
CA LYS A 131 4.43 -4.23 15.45
C LYS A 131 4.12 -5.23 16.57
N LYS A 132 2.94 -5.85 16.53
CA LYS A 132 2.51 -6.90 17.47
C LYS A 132 2.96 -8.30 17.06
N GLY A 133 3.65 -8.45 15.93
CA GLY A 133 4.07 -9.76 15.39
C GLY A 133 2.90 -10.62 14.91
N LEU A 134 1.75 -10.01 14.60
CA LEU A 134 0.57 -10.71 14.11
C LEU A 134 0.64 -10.80 12.57
N PRO A 135 0.70 -12.00 11.98
CA PRO A 135 0.61 -12.15 10.53
C PRO A 135 -0.83 -11.88 10.10
N VAL A 136 -1.05 -10.80 9.35
CA VAL A 136 -2.39 -10.41 8.87
C VAL A 136 -2.44 -10.35 7.34
N SER A 137 -3.64 -10.45 6.77
CA SER A 137 -3.82 -10.34 5.33
C SER A 137 -3.84 -8.87 4.90
N THR A 138 -2.85 -8.47 4.10
CA THR A 138 -2.75 -7.13 3.51
C THR A 138 -3.88 -6.86 2.51
N THR A 139 -4.30 -7.90 1.75
CA THR A 139 -5.42 -7.84 0.80
C THR A 139 -6.76 -7.60 1.52
N HIS A 140 -7.06 -8.35 2.58
CA HIS A 140 -8.29 -8.10 3.36
C HIS A 140 -8.28 -6.71 3.99
N SER A 141 -7.11 -6.22 4.39
CA SER A 141 -6.97 -4.89 4.97
C SER A 141 -7.36 -3.80 3.98
N ILE A 142 -6.88 -3.85 2.73
CA ILE A 142 -7.21 -2.86 1.69
C ILE A 142 -8.64 -2.99 1.18
N VAL A 143 -9.14 -4.22 1.01
CA VAL A 143 -10.53 -4.48 0.64
C VAL A 143 -11.48 -3.93 1.71
N GLY A 144 -11.20 -4.19 2.99
CA GLY A 144 -11.98 -3.66 4.10
C GLY A 144 -11.97 -2.12 4.16
N GLY A 145 -10.82 -1.49 3.89
CA GLY A 145 -10.71 -0.03 3.80
C GLY A 145 -11.56 0.56 2.68
N ILE A 146 -11.53 -0.04 1.48
CA ILE A 146 -12.32 0.40 0.33
C ILE A 146 -13.82 0.23 0.58
N VAL A 147 -14.22 -0.93 1.09
CA VAL A 147 -15.63 -1.22 1.43
C VAL A 147 -16.13 -0.25 2.50
N GLY A 148 -15.38 -0.04 3.58
CA GLY A 148 -15.75 0.87 4.65
C GLY A 148 -15.93 2.32 4.18
N ALA A 149 -14.97 2.85 3.41
CA ALA A 149 -15.06 4.20 2.85
C ALA A 149 -16.23 4.34 1.85
N SER A 150 -16.50 3.30 1.07
CA SER A 150 -17.60 3.30 0.09
C SER A 150 -18.97 3.22 0.76
N ILE A 151 -19.12 2.44 1.83
CA ILE A 151 -20.35 2.42 2.64
C ILE A 151 -20.61 3.81 3.24
N MET A 152 -19.59 4.45 3.81
CA MET A 152 -19.72 5.80 4.35
C MET A 152 -20.17 6.81 3.28
N MET A 153 -19.59 6.74 2.08
CA MET A 153 -20.02 7.57 0.95
C MET A 153 -21.49 7.31 0.57
N GLY A 154 -21.91 6.03 0.53
CA GLY A 154 -23.29 5.66 0.29
C GLY A 154 -24.24 6.25 1.34
N LEU A 155 -23.91 6.12 2.63
CA LEU A 155 -24.70 6.67 3.73
C LEU A 155 -24.87 8.19 3.59
N LEU A 156 -23.78 8.93 3.34
CA LEU A 156 -23.85 10.39 3.13
C LEU A 156 -24.76 10.78 1.96
N LYS A 157 -24.82 9.96 0.90
CA LYS A 157 -25.71 10.21 -0.24
C LYS A 157 -27.17 9.83 0.03
N PHE A 158 -27.44 8.75 0.77
CA PHE A 158 -28.79 8.25 1.01
C PHE A 158 -29.54 9.03 2.10
N ASP A 159 -28.84 9.60 3.09
CA ASP A 159 -29.48 10.24 4.25
C ASP A 159 -30.01 11.67 3.97
N GLY A 160 -30.11 12.09 2.71
CA GLY A 160 -30.57 13.42 2.32
C GLY A 160 -29.63 14.57 2.73
N ILE A 161 -28.51 14.26 3.39
CA ILE A 161 -27.42 15.19 3.70
C ILE A 161 -26.58 15.37 2.42
N GLN A 162 -27.17 16.01 1.41
CA GLN A 162 -26.38 16.47 0.27
C GLN A 162 -25.27 17.39 0.77
N THR A 163 -24.03 16.97 0.63
CA THR A 163 -22.91 17.88 0.43
C THR A 163 -22.04 17.34 -0.70
N LEU A 164 -22.56 17.45 -1.92
CA LEU A 164 -21.88 17.94 -3.13
C LEU A 164 -22.95 18.29 -4.16
#